data_AF-A0A2V9SE36-F1
#
_entry.id   AF-A0A2V9SE36-F1
#
_cell.length_a   1.000
_cell.length_b   1.000
_cell.length_c   1.000
_cell.angle_alpha   90.00
_cell.angle_beta   90.00
_cell.angle_gamma   90.00
#
_symmetry.space_group_name_H-M   'P 1'
#
loop_
_entity.id
_entity.type
_entity.pdbx_description
1 polymer ?
#
loop_
_entity_poly.entity_id
_entity_poly.type
_entity_poly.pdbx_seq_one_letter_code
_entity_poly.pdbx_strand_id
1 'polypeptide(L)'
;MFPRLLHIGNFNLPTYGFLVSMGVLIGLWISVRNSEKQGIDREQAWNLGILVVLCGIVGAKILYIINDWSSYAAHPREIFSFNTLQAGGVFSGG
;
A
#
# COMPACT_ATOMS: atom_id res chain seq x y z
N MET A 1 12.03 12.01 -15.20
CA MET A 1 12.20 11.02 -14.10
C MET A 1 12.44 9.65 -14.71
N PHE A 2 13.36 8.85 -14.17
CA PHE A 2 13.55 7.46 -14.60
C PHE A 2 12.39 6.61 -14.07
N PRO A 3 11.57 5.97 -14.93
CA PRO A 3 10.38 5.23 -14.49
C PRO A 3 10.72 3.90 -13.79
N ARG A 4 11.94 3.40 -13.96
CA ARG A 4 12.43 2.14 -13.38
C ARG A 4 13.76 2.40 -12.67
N LEU A 5 13.85 2.04 -11.39
CA LEU A 5 15.06 2.16 -10.58
C LEU A 5 16.04 1.04 -10.86
N LEU A 6 15.53 -0.19 -10.89
CA LEU A 6 16.30 -1.41 -11.12
C LEU A 6 15.52 -2.31 -12.09
N HIS A 7 16.27 -2.92 -13.01
CA HIS A 7 15.75 -3.89 -13.97
C HIS A 7 16.70 -5.10 -13.97
N ILE A 8 16.25 -6.22 -13.42
CA ILE A 8 17.03 -7.47 -13.37
C ILE A 8 16.20 -8.56 -14.06
N GLY A 9 16.54 -8.88 -15.30
CA GLY A 9 15.79 -9.85 -16.11
C GLY A 9 14.31 -9.47 -16.23
N ASN A 10 13.41 -10.30 -15.68
CA ASN A 10 11.96 -10.07 -15.71
C ASN A 10 11.45 -9.27 -14.48
N PHE A 11 12.33 -8.89 -13.56
CA PHE A 11 11.98 -8.11 -12.37
C PHE A 11 12.18 -6.63 -12.61
N ASN A 12 11.10 -5.86 -12.43
CA ASN A 12 11.07 -4.42 -12.58
C ASN A 12 10.74 -3.77 -11.25
N LEU A 13 11.63 -2.91 -10.75
CA LEU A 13 11.36 -2.08 -9.58
C LEU A 13 10.95 -0.66 -10.03
N PRO A 14 9.64 -0.32 -9.99
CA PRO A 14 9.18 1.00 -10.37
C PRO A 14 9.63 2.05 -9.35
N THR A 15 10.15 3.17 -9.85
CA THR A 15 10.64 4.28 -9.01
C THR A 15 9.55 4.82 -8.08
N TYR A 16 8.32 4.93 -8.60
CA TYR A 16 7.17 5.40 -7.84
C TYR A 16 6.88 4.51 -6.62
N GLY A 17 6.75 3.19 -6.82
CA GLY A 17 6.45 2.25 -5.74
C GLY A 17 7.54 2.22 -4.68
N PHE A 18 8.80 2.33 -5.08
CA PHE A 18 9.93 2.43 -4.16
C PHE A 18 9.86 3.69 -3.30
N LEU A 19 9.65 4.87 -3.91
CA LEU A 19 9.56 6.14 -3.18
C LEU A 19 8.37 6.16 -2.22
N VAL A 20 7.22 5.64 -2.63
CA VAL A 20 6.03 5.53 -1.76
C VAL A 20 6.32 4.61 -0.57
N SER A 21 6.88 3.43 -0.82
CA SER A 21 7.22 2.47 0.24
C SER A 21 8.23 3.05 1.23
N MET A 22 9.25 3.77 0.74
CA MET A 22 10.21 4.47 1.58
C MET A 22 9.55 5.56 2.44
N GLY A 23 8.63 6.34 1.86
CA GLY A 23 7.87 7.36 2.59
C GLY A 23 7.05 6.76 3.74
N VAL A 24 6.36 5.66 3.48
CA VAL A 24 5.58 4.93 4.49
C VAL A 24 6.50 4.39 5.60
N LEU A 25 7.61 3.76 5.26
CA LEU A 25 8.55 3.21 6.25
C LEU A 25 9.17 4.29 7.14
N ILE A 26 9.61 5.41 6.54
CA ILE A 26 10.17 6.54 7.28
C ILE A 26 9.10 7.17 8.18
N GLY A 27 7.90 7.40 7.65
CA GLY A 27 6.77 7.94 8.40
C GLY A 27 6.41 7.07 9.59
N LEU A 28 6.31 5.76 9.39
CA LEU A 28 6.04 4.78 10.45
C LEU A 28 7.14 4.78 11.52
N TRP A 29 8.41 4.80 11.11
CA TRP A 29 9.54 4.86 12.04
C TRP A 29 9.53 6.14 12.90
N ILE A 30 9.26 7.29 12.28
CA ILE A 30 9.14 8.58 12.99
C ILE A 30 7.94 8.55 13.95
N SER A 31 6.80 8.02 13.50
CA SER A 31 5.60 7.90 14.34
C SER A 31 5.89 7.06 15.58
N VAL A 32 6.48 5.87 15.43
CA VAL A 32 6.84 5.01 16.57
C VAL A 32 7.80 5.73 17.52
N ARG A 33 8.84 6.40 16.98
CA ARG A 33 9.80 7.15 17.80
C ARG A 33 9.15 8.30 18.58
N ASN A 34 8.10 8.91 18.03
CA ASN A 34 7.35 9.97 18.72
C ASN A 34 6.33 9.40 19.71
N SER A 35 5.78 8.21 19.46
CA SER A 35 4.90 7.49 20.37
C SER A 35 5.64 7.06 21.64
N GLU A 36 6.89 6.60 21.54
CA GLU A 36 7.74 6.26 22.69
C GLU A 36 7.89 7.45 23.66
N LYS A 37 8.06 8.67 23.12
CA LYS A 37 8.17 9.90 23.94
C LYS A 37 6.88 10.24 24.70
N GLN A 38 5.75 9.68 24.26
CA GLN A 38 4.43 9.86 24.88
C GLN A 38 4.10 8.72 25.86
N GLY A 39 5.05 7.81 26.12
CA GLY A 39 4.87 6.66 27.02
C GLY A 39 4.11 5.48 26.39
N ILE A 40 3.91 5.49 25.07
CA ILE A 40 3.33 4.36 24.34
C ILE A 40 4.41 3.30 24.16
N ASP A 41 4.06 2.05 24.45
CA ASP A 41 4.94 0.92 24.21
C ASP A 41 5.34 0.81 22.73
N ARG A 42 6.64 0.58 22.49
CA ARG A 42 7.21 0.55 21.14
C ARG A 42 6.60 -0.55 20.29
N GLU A 43 6.39 -1.72 20.85
CA GLU A 43 5.84 -2.88 20.14
C GLU A 43 4.39 -2.62 19.75
N GLN A 44 3.59 -2.07 20.67
CA GLN A 44 2.22 -1.64 20.37
C GLN A 44 2.15 -0.59 19.27
N ALA A 45 3.05 0.40 19.29
CA ALA A 45 3.12 1.44 18.26
C ALA A 45 3.46 0.86 16.87
N TRP A 46 4.40 -0.09 16.79
CA TRP A 46 4.70 -0.80 15.56
C TRP A 46 3.52 -1.63 15.06
N ASN A 47 2.90 -2.42 15.95
CA ASN A 47 1.76 -3.26 15.62
C ASN A 47 0.61 -2.44 15.05
N LEU A 48 0.27 -1.33 15.71
CA LEU A 48 -0.77 -0.42 15.25
C LEU A 48 -0.40 0.24 13.93
N GLY A 49 0.83 0.74 13.80
CA GLY A 49 1.25 1.44 12.59
C GLY A 49 1.30 0.52 11.35
N ILE A 50 1.74 -0.73 11.51
CA ILE A 50 1.69 -1.75 10.45
C ILE A 50 0.22 -2.06 10.10
N LEU A 51 -0.65 -2.22 11.10
CA LEU A 51 -2.07 -2.46 10.88
C LEU A 51 -2.71 -1.32 10.09
N VAL A 52 -2.42 -0.06 10.44
CA VAL A 52 -2.93 1.13 9.73
C VAL A 52 -2.49 1.14 8.27
N VAL A 53 -1.21 0.86 8.00
CA VAL A 53 -0.70 0.78 6.61
C VAL A 53 -1.42 -0.32 5.82
N LEU A 54 -1.59 -1.50 6.41
CA LEU A 54 -2.31 -2.61 5.77
C LEU A 54 -3.78 -2.27 5.52
N CYS A 55 -4.46 -1.66 6.49
CA CYS A 55 -5.83 -1.20 6.34
C CYS A 55 -5.97 -0.16 5.23
N GLY A 56 -5.02 0.76 5.08
CA GLY A 56 -5.01 1.74 3.97
C GLY A 56 -4.91 1.05 2.61
N ILE A 57 -3.96 0.11 2.44
CA ILE A 57 -3.81 -0.65 1.19
C ILE A 57 -5.08 -1.45 0.86
N VAL A 58 -5.64 -2.12 1.86
CA VAL A 58 -6.88 -2.91 1.70
C VAL A 58 -8.07 -2.00 1.36
N GLY A 59 -8.21 -0.88 2.05
CA GLY A 59 -9.26 0.12 1.81
C GLY A 59 -9.18 0.68 0.38
N ALA A 60 -7.98 1.08 -0.06
CA ALA A 60 -7.73 1.56 -1.42
C ALA A 60 -8.13 0.54 -2.49
N LYS A 61 -7.92 -0.76 -2.20
CA LYS A 61 -8.28 -1.85 -3.10
C LYS A 61 -9.78 -2.15 -3.13
N ILE A 62 -10.42 -2.18 -1.97
CA ILE A 62 -11.86 -2.39 -1.86
C ILE A 62 -12.59 -1.26 -2.59
N LEU A 63 -12.21 -0.01 -2.35
CA LEU A 63 -12.82 1.14 -3.02
C LEU A 63 -12.58 1.12 -4.54
N TYR A 64 -11.40 0.68 -4.97
CA TYR A 64 -11.11 0.46 -6.40
C TYR A 64 -12.07 -0.54 -7.05
N ILE A 65 -12.34 -1.67 -6.38
CA ILE A 65 -13.29 -2.68 -6.88
C ILE A 65 -14.73 -2.14 -6.88
N ILE A 66 -15.12 -1.40 -5.84
CA ILE A 66 -16.46 -0.81 -5.73
C ILE A 66 -16.70 0.23 -6.84
N ASN A 67 -15.69 1.04 -7.17
CA ASN A 67 -15.81 2.04 -8.24
C ASN A 67 -16.09 1.44 -9.62
N ASP A 68 -15.62 0.22 -9.88
CA ASP A 68 -15.87 -0.50 -11.13
C ASP A 68 -16.68 -1.79 -10.89
N TRP A 69 -17.62 -1.73 -9.95
CA TRP A 69 -18.36 -2.90 -9.48
C TRP A 69 -19.13 -3.61 -10.60
N SER A 70 -19.68 -2.89 -11.56
CA SER A 70 -20.40 -3.47 -12.70
C SER A 70 -19.50 -4.39 -13.54
N SER A 71 -18.24 -4.00 -13.75
CA SER A 71 -17.24 -4.79 -14.49
C SER A 71 -16.84 -6.04 -13.72
N TYR A 72 -16.51 -5.89 -12.43
CA TYR A 72 -16.12 -7.01 -11.57
C TYR A 72 -17.27 -7.98 -11.27
N ALA A 73 -18.51 -7.50 -11.20
CA ALA A 73 -19.68 -8.36 -11.05
C ALA A 73 -19.93 -9.23 -12.29
N ALA A 74 -19.64 -8.70 -13.49
CA ALA A 74 -19.71 -9.47 -14.74
C ALA A 74 -18.58 -10.52 -14.84
N HIS A 75 -17.39 -10.21 -14.31
CA HIS A 75 -16.23 -11.11 -14.33
C HIS A 75 -15.54 -11.22 -12.96
N PRO A 76 -16.12 -11.97 -11.98
CA PRO A 76 -15.59 -12.02 -10.61
C PRO A 76 -14.14 -12.55 -10.49
N ARG A 77 -13.69 -13.31 -11.49
CA ARG A 77 -12.31 -13.82 -11.55
C ARG A 77 -11.27 -12.72 -11.75
N GLU A 78 -11.66 -11.58 -12.32
CA GLU A 78 -10.74 -10.46 -12.56
C GLU A 78 -10.25 -9.82 -11.27
N ILE A 79 -11.03 -9.91 -10.18
CA ILE A 79 -10.63 -9.44 -8.84
C ILE A 79 -9.28 -10.05 -8.41
N PHE A 80 -9.05 -11.31 -8.76
CA PHE A 80 -7.83 -12.05 -8.43
C PHE A 80 -6.80 -12.07 -9.58
N SER A 81 -7.01 -11.27 -10.63
CA SER A 81 -6.07 -11.19 -11.74
C SER A 81 -4.78 -10.46 -11.35
N PHE A 82 -3.67 -10.80 -12.02
CA PHE A 82 -2.40 -10.08 -11.84
C PHE A 82 -2.53 -8.58 -12.15
N ASN A 83 -3.38 -8.20 -13.10
CA ASN A 83 -3.61 -6.80 -13.45
C ASN A 83 -4.25 -6.04 -12.30
N THR A 84 -5.33 -6.60 -11.74
CA THR A 84 -6.01 -6.01 -10.58
C THR A 84 -5.08 -6.00 -9.37
N LEU A 85 -4.31 -7.05 -9.11
CA LEU A 85 -3.35 -7.10 -8.01
C LEU A 85 -2.24 -6.05 -8.14
N GLN A 86 -1.69 -5.84 -9.34
CA GLN A 86 -0.65 -4.83 -9.60
C GLN A 86 -1.18 -3.39 -9.64
N ALA A 87 -2.50 -3.19 -9.79
CA ALA A 87 -3.09 -1.86 -9.72
C ALA A 87 -2.93 -1.25 -8.32
N GLY A 88 -2.51 0.01 -8.26
CA GLY A 88 -2.22 0.74 -7.00
C GLY A 88 -3.44 1.07 -6.13
N GLY A 89 -4.67 0.77 -6.57
CA GLY A 89 -5.91 1.11 -5.86
C GLY A 89 -6.38 2.54 -6.13
N VAL A 90 -7.29 3.05 -5.29
CA VAL A 90 -7.81 4.43 -5.36
C VAL A 90 -7.38 5.20 -4.13
N PHE A 91 -6.79 6.38 -4.34
CA PHE A 91 -6.27 7.24 -3.27
C PHE A 91 -7.32 7.58 -2.19
N SER A 92 -8.58 7.76 -2.55
CA SER A 92 -9.66 8.03 -1.59
C SER A 92 -9.98 6.87 -0.65
N GLY A 93 -9.50 5.66 -0.94
CA GLY A 93 -9.71 4.48 -0.08
C GLY A 93 -8.58 4.22 0.91
N GLY A 94 -7.47 4.96 0.81
CA GLY A 94 -6.29 4.80 1.67
C GLY A 94 -4.99 5.23 1.01
#